data_AF-A0AAW0S4T1-F1
#
_entry.id   AF-A0AAW0S4T1-F1
#
_cell.length_a   1.000
_cell.length_b   1.000
_cell.length_c   1.000
_cell.angle_alpha   90.00
_cell.angle_beta   90.00
_cell.angle_gamma   90.00
#
_symmetry.space_group_name_H-M   'P 1'
#
loop_
_entity.id
_entity.type
_entity.pdbx_description
1 polymer ?
#
loop_
_entity_poly.entity_id
_entity_poly.type
_entity_poly.pdbx_seq_one_letter_code
_entity_poly.pdbx_strand_id
1 'polypeptide(L)'
;MMLTLPLLLGAAAGVNAILGGEVIGVKVAEGEYVCADDCAYNGAFLGQSGFYCPLEEAVHRVKSDGTDDTWFPYQCAGAKIPKGYTERPRREGEEPRKCDLVEGEFECLSYKSIGGPKHPKIIEWSELAEQLRKAKSQDEQSSPEKAFPEKPVNCAAEGSNAFHKCQQEPNPSFDKCNQQGIAAIENCRQQ
;
A
#
# COMPACT_ATOMS: atom_id res chain seq x y z
N MET A 1 35.08 -34.22 2.28
CA MET A 1 34.44 -33.28 1.33
C MET A 1 32.95 -33.26 1.63
N MET A 2 32.45 -32.22 2.31
CA MET A 2 31.02 -31.98 2.46
C MET A 2 30.64 -30.88 1.47
N LEU A 3 29.77 -31.24 0.52
CA LEU A 3 29.14 -30.32 -0.42
C LEU A 3 28.18 -29.42 0.37
N THR A 4 28.60 -28.19 0.62
CA THR A 4 27.70 -27.15 1.12
C THR A 4 26.77 -26.74 -0.01
N LEU A 5 25.48 -27.05 0.15
CA LEU A 5 24.39 -26.52 -0.66
C LEU A 5 24.51 -24.99 -0.72
N PRO A 6 24.51 -24.36 -1.90
CA PRO A 6 24.37 -22.91 -1.97
C PRO A 6 22.96 -22.56 -1.47
N LEU A 7 22.87 -21.88 -0.33
CA LEU A 7 21.66 -21.17 0.05
C LEU A 7 21.39 -20.15 -1.07
N LEU A 8 20.33 -20.40 -1.84
CA LEU A 8 19.70 -19.42 -2.70
C LEU A 8 19.30 -18.22 -1.82
N LEU A 9 20.10 -17.15 -1.85
CA LEU A 9 19.71 -15.84 -1.33
C LEU A 9 18.60 -15.27 -2.22
N GLY A 10 17.38 -15.76 -2.05
CA GLY A 10 16.16 -15.14 -2.55
C GLY A 10 15.66 -14.13 -1.52
N ALA A 11 16.30 -12.97 -1.45
CA ALA A 11 15.81 -11.85 -0.65
C ALA A 11 16.16 -10.53 -1.36
N ALA A 12 15.53 -10.27 -2.50
CA ALA A 12 15.35 -8.90 -2.95
C ALA A 12 14.23 -8.28 -2.10
N ALA A 13 14.52 -7.99 -0.84
CA ALA A 13 13.72 -7.07 -0.04
C ALA A 13 14.39 -5.68 -0.09
N GLY A 14 14.58 -5.17 -1.32
CA GLY A 14 14.72 -3.76 -1.56
C GLY A 14 13.30 -3.22 -1.64
N VAL A 15 12.90 -2.39 -0.69
CA VAL A 15 11.61 -1.70 -0.75
C VAL A 15 11.80 -0.61 -1.79
N ASN A 16 11.51 -0.87 -3.07
CA ASN A 16 11.75 0.16 -4.08
C ASN A 16 10.82 1.35 -3.80
N ALA A 17 11.27 2.52 -4.25
CA ALA A 17 10.55 3.76 -4.02
C ALA A 17 9.11 3.66 -4.55
N ILE A 18 8.12 3.80 -3.67
CA ILE A 18 6.72 4.00 -4.05
C ILE A 18 6.64 5.31 -4.83
N LEU A 19 6.17 5.26 -6.07
CA LEU A 19 6.05 6.42 -6.93
C LEU A 19 4.59 6.82 -7.08
N GLY A 20 4.37 8.12 -7.34
CA GLY A 20 3.02 8.67 -7.47
C GLY A 20 2.36 8.99 -6.13
N GLY A 21 1.02 9.00 -6.15
CA GLY A 21 0.16 9.51 -5.08
C GLY A 21 -1.00 10.34 -5.61
N GLU A 22 -0.94 10.72 -6.89
CA GLU A 22 -1.95 11.54 -7.54
C GLU A 22 -2.30 11.12 -8.97
N VAL A 23 -1.73 10.01 -9.46
CA VAL A 23 -1.96 9.54 -10.83
C VAL A 23 -3.32 8.85 -10.93
N ILE A 24 -4.17 9.31 -11.84
CA ILE A 24 -5.46 8.68 -12.12
C ILE A 24 -5.41 7.72 -13.30
N GLY A 25 -4.46 7.93 -14.21
CA GLY A 25 -4.29 7.10 -15.39
C GLY A 25 -2.99 7.46 -16.10
N VAL A 26 -2.68 6.65 -17.10
CA VAL A 26 -1.46 6.76 -17.89
C VAL A 26 -1.85 6.73 -19.35
N LYS A 27 -1.44 7.76 -20.10
CA LYS A 27 -1.61 7.80 -21.54
C LYS A 27 -0.58 6.88 -22.18
N VAL A 28 -1.05 5.90 -22.96
CA VAL A 28 -0.19 4.89 -23.60
C VAL A 28 -0.04 5.14 -25.11
N ALA A 29 -1.03 5.79 -25.71
CA ALA A 29 -1.00 6.31 -27.06
C ALA A 29 -1.95 7.52 -27.20
N GLU A 30 -2.01 8.13 -28.37
CA GLU A 30 -2.96 9.22 -28.62
C GLU A 30 -4.40 8.73 -28.48
N GLY A 31 -5.15 9.29 -27.53
CA GLY A 31 -6.53 8.89 -27.23
C GLY A 31 -6.69 7.63 -26.36
N GLU A 32 -5.62 6.88 -26.10
CA GLU A 32 -5.66 5.63 -25.33
C GLU A 32 -4.99 5.77 -23.95
N TYR A 33 -5.72 5.31 -22.92
CA TYR A 33 -5.28 5.42 -21.53
C TYR A 33 -5.45 4.09 -20.81
N VAL A 34 -4.64 3.88 -19.76
CA VAL A 34 -4.87 2.87 -18.73
C VAL A 34 -5.14 3.57 -17.40
N CYS A 35 -6.20 3.18 -16.71
CA CYS A 35 -6.55 3.80 -15.44
C CYS A 35 -5.79 3.18 -14.28
N ALA A 36 -5.45 3.98 -13.28
CA ALA A 36 -4.84 3.50 -12.05
C ALA A 36 -5.92 2.88 -11.15
N ASP A 37 -6.29 1.64 -11.44
CA ASP A 37 -7.45 0.95 -10.87
C ASP A 37 -7.13 -0.51 -10.50
N ASP A 38 -6.11 -0.68 -9.66
CA ASP A 38 -5.69 -1.96 -9.09
C ASP A 38 -5.35 -3.01 -10.17
N CYS A 39 -4.58 -2.58 -11.18
CA CYS A 39 -4.31 -3.38 -12.36
C CYS A 39 -2.84 -3.28 -12.80
N ALA A 40 -2.41 -4.21 -13.63
CA ALA A 40 -1.06 -4.29 -14.18
C ALA A 40 -1.03 -3.97 -15.68
N TYR A 41 -0.06 -3.17 -16.10
CA TYR A 41 0.22 -2.86 -17.50
C TYR A 41 1.73 -2.83 -17.75
N ASN A 42 2.20 -3.61 -18.72
CA ASN A 42 3.62 -3.66 -19.14
C ASN A 42 4.64 -3.74 -17.97
N GLY A 43 4.35 -4.58 -16.97
CA GLY A 43 5.24 -4.79 -15.83
C GLY A 43 5.18 -3.70 -14.75
N ALA A 44 4.26 -2.74 -14.86
CA ALA A 44 3.93 -1.79 -13.79
C ALA A 44 2.58 -2.18 -13.16
N PHE A 45 2.48 -2.04 -11.85
CA PHE A 45 1.22 -2.07 -11.13
C PHE A 45 0.73 -0.65 -10.88
N LEU A 46 -0.55 -0.38 -11.17
CA LEU A 46 -1.20 0.91 -11.04
C LEU A 46 -2.30 0.83 -9.98
N GLY A 47 -2.00 1.32 -8.78
CA GLY A 47 -2.88 1.21 -7.63
C GLY A 47 -4.04 2.21 -7.66
N GLN A 48 -5.16 1.81 -7.08
CA GLN A 48 -6.37 2.61 -6.96
C GLN A 48 -6.13 4.01 -6.35
N SER A 49 -5.26 4.08 -5.33
CA SER A 49 -4.90 5.33 -4.64
C SER A 49 -3.99 6.26 -5.45
N GLY A 50 -3.60 5.86 -6.67
CA GLY A 50 -2.75 6.65 -7.58
C GLY A 50 -1.24 6.52 -7.34
N PHE A 51 -0.85 5.55 -6.51
CA PHE A 51 0.54 5.08 -6.42
C PHE A 51 0.78 4.00 -7.46
N TYR A 52 2.02 3.87 -7.92
CA TYR A 52 2.45 2.84 -8.85
C TYR A 52 3.87 2.39 -8.53
N CYS A 53 4.19 1.17 -8.95
CA CYS A 53 5.45 0.47 -8.70
C CYS A 53 5.67 -0.60 -9.78
N PRO A 54 6.87 -1.19 -9.88
CA PRO A 54 7.08 -2.42 -10.61
C PRO A 54 6.11 -3.51 -10.13
N LEU A 55 5.63 -4.34 -11.07
CA LEU A 55 4.63 -5.37 -10.77
C LEU A 55 5.15 -6.35 -9.70
N GLU A 56 6.43 -6.67 -9.73
CA GLU A 56 7.07 -7.55 -8.74
C GLU A 56 6.95 -7.05 -7.28
N GLU A 57 6.71 -5.75 -7.07
CA GLU A 57 6.54 -5.16 -5.74
C GLU A 57 5.08 -4.96 -5.33
N ALA A 58 4.14 -5.31 -6.20
CA ALA A 58 2.75 -5.37 -5.81
C ALA A 58 2.60 -6.38 -4.66
N VAL A 59 1.95 -5.95 -3.60
CA VAL A 59 1.63 -6.75 -2.41
C VAL A 59 0.12 -6.86 -2.27
N HIS A 60 -0.33 -7.87 -1.53
CA HIS A 60 -1.74 -7.99 -1.20
C HIS A 60 -2.11 -7.05 -0.05
N ARG A 61 -3.15 -6.25 -0.25
CA ARG A 61 -3.86 -5.54 0.80
C ARG A 61 -4.85 -6.48 1.47
N VAL A 62 -4.71 -6.64 2.78
CA VAL A 62 -5.58 -7.47 3.60
C VAL A 62 -6.12 -6.67 4.76
N LYS A 63 -7.28 -7.05 5.27
CA LYS A 63 -7.83 -6.50 6.51
C LYS A 63 -6.99 -6.94 7.70
N SER A 64 -7.18 -6.30 8.85
CA SER A 64 -6.47 -6.66 10.08
C SER A 64 -6.68 -8.11 10.54
N ASP A 65 -7.75 -8.78 10.10
CA ASP A 65 -8.00 -10.20 10.37
C ASP A 65 -7.33 -11.16 9.36
N GLY A 66 -6.59 -10.61 8.40
CA GLY A 66 -5.89 -11.37 7.35
C GLY A 66 -6.75 -11.72 6.14
N THR A 67 -8.03 -11.33 6.10
CA THR A 67 -8.88 -11.52 4.92
C THR A 67 -8.53 -10.52 3.81
N ASP A 68 -8.54 -10.97 2.55
CA ASP A 68 -8.21 -10.10 1.43
C ASP A 68 -9.24 -8.98 1.25
N ASP A 69 -8.77 -7.81 0.79
CA ASP A 69 -9.67 -6.78 0.29
C ASP A 69 -10.33 -7.29 -1.00
N THR A 70 -11.65 -7.41 -0.99
CA THR A 70 -12.41 -7.98 -2.11
C THR A 70 -12.47 -7.05 -3.32
N TRP A 71 -12.28 -5.74 -3.12
CA TRP A 71 -12.48 -4.74 -4.16
C TRP A 71 -11.17 -4.30 -4.80
N PHE A 72 -10.15 -4.04 -3.98
CA PHE A 72 -8.82 -3.69 -4.47
C PHE A 72 -7.77 -4.48 -3.66
N PRO A 73 -7.59 -5.77 -4.00
CA PRO A 73 -6.73 -6.68 -3.27
C PRO A 73 -5.25 -6.33 -3.32
N TYR A 74 -4.79 -5.42 -4.19
CA TYR A 74 -3.38 -5.11 -4.34
C TYR A 74 -3.03 -3.64 -4.03
N GLN A 75 -1.75 -3.42 -3.75
CA GLN A 75 -1.15 -2.10 -3.61
C GLN A 75 0.38 -2.21 -3.80
N CYS A 76 1.07 -1.08 -3.94
CA CYS A 76 2.53 -1.07 -3.84
C CYS A 76 2.98 -1.27 -2.40
N ALA A 77 4.05 -2.05 -2.19
CA ALA A 77 4.63 -2.27 -0.88
C ALA A 77 4.97 -0.94 -0.18
N GLY A 78 4.57 -0.78 1.08
CA GLY A 78 4.83 0.42 1.86
C GLY A 78 4.03 1.66 1.47
N ALA A 79 3.15 1.58 0.45
CA ALA A 79 2.22 2.65 0.14
C ALA A 79 1.30 2.92 1.35
N LYS A 80 0.72 4.12 1.41
CA LYS A 80 -0.15 4.49 2.53
C LYS A 80 -1.34 3.54 2.63
N ILE A 81 -1.37 2.73 3.68
CA ILE A 81 -2.43 1.75 3.92
C ILE A 81 -3.62 2.43 4.62
N PRO A 82 -4.86 2.23 4.15
CA PRO A 82 -6.05 2.71 4.86
C PRO A 82 -6.18 2.07 6.24
N LYS A 83 -6.81 2.77 7.19
CA LYS A 83 -7.03 2.24 8.54
C LYS A 83 -7.84 0.94 8.48
N GLY A 84 -7.40 -0.08 9.20
CA GLY A 84 -8.04 -1.40 9.22
C GLY A 84 -7.49 -2.38 8.18
N TYR A 85 -6.48 -1.97 7.42
CA TYR A 85 -5.75 -2.81 6.49
C TYR A 85 -4.28 -2.94 6.88
N THR A 86 -3.66 -3.99 6.38
CA THR A 86 -2.22 -4.26 6.39
C THR A 86 -1.84 -4.88 5.04
N GLU A 87 -0.58 -5.24 4.89
CA GLU A 87 -0.06 -5.84 3.66
C GLU A 87 0.58 -7.20 3.92
N ARG A 88 0.55 -8.05 2.90
CA ARG A 88 1.28 -9.32 2.87
C ARG A 88 1.90 -9.52 1.48
N PRO A 89 3.00 -10.28 1.38
CA PRO A 89 3.51 -10.70 0.07
C PRO A 89 2.45 -11.46 -0.74
N ARG A 90 2.57 -11.38 -2.07
CA ARG A 90 1.79 -12.21 -3.00
C ARG A 90 2.24 -13.66 -2.91
N ARG A 91 1.28 -14.57 -3.02
CA ARG A 91 1.50 -16.02 -3.14
C ARG A 91 1.64 -16.39 -4.61
N GLU A 92 2.15 -17.58 -4.86
CA GLU A 92 2.25 -18.10 -6.22
C GLU A 92 0.87 -18.15 -6.89
N GLY A 93 0.76 -17.56 -8.09
CA GLY A 93 -0.48 -17.45 -8.84
C GLY A 93 -1.37 -16.25 -8.48
N GLU A 94 -1.02 -15.46 -7.45
CA GLU A 94 -1.69 -14.19 -7.14
C GLU A 94 -1.11 -13.07 -8.02
N GLU A 95 -1.87 -12.67 -9.03
CA GLU A 95 -1.51 -11.58 -9.94
C GLU A 95 -2.62 -10.52 -9.99
N PRO A 96 -2.27 -9.23 -9.96
CA PRO A 96 -3.20 -8.17 -10.33
C PRO A 96 -3.80 -8.42 -11.71
N ARG A 97 -5.06 -8.00 -11.89
CA ARG A 97 -5.71 -8.05 -13.20
C ARG A 97 -4.92 -7.22 -14.22
N LYS A 98 -5.03 -7.55 -15.51
CA LYS A 98 -4.49 -6.68 -16.55
C LYS A 98 -5.34 -5.41 -16.65
N CYS A 99 -4.71 -4.27 -16.89
CA CYS A 99 -5.43 -3.02 -17.13
C CYS A 99 -6.14 -3.08 -18.49
N ASP A 100 -7.36 -2.55 -18.50
CA ASP A 100 -8.12 -2.31 -19.72
C ASP A 100 -7.68 -0.99 -20.35
N LEU A 101 -7.73 -0.93 -21.68
CA LEU A 101 -7.57 0.31 -22.42
C LEU A 101 -8.90 1.05 -22.47
N VAL A 102 -8.87 2.34 -22.21
CA VAL A 102 -10.03 3.23 -22.29
C VAL A 102 -9.79 4.37 -23.27
N GLU A 103 -10.87 4.84 -23.88
CA GLU A 103 -10.84 5.95 -24.82
C GLU A 103 -11.18 7.26 -24.07
N GLY A 104 -10.17 8.11 -23.88
CA GLY A 104 -10.35 9.41 -23.24
C GLY A 104 -10.04 9.46 -21.73
N GLU A 105 -9.48 10.60 -21.33
CA GLU A 105 -9.00 10.88 -19.97
C GLU A 105 -10.09 10.78 -18.89
N PHE A 106 -11.32 11.21 -19.22
CA PHE A 106 -12.41 11.30 -18.25
C PHE A 106 -12.88 9.96 -17.71
N GLU A 107 -12.65 8.87 -18.44
CA GLU A 107 -13.04 7.53 -17.96
C GLU A 107 -12.30 7.17 -16.68
N CYS A 108 -11.02 7.54 -16.55
CA CYS A 108 -10.21 7.24 -15.37
C CYS A 108 -10.63 7.98 -14.10
N LEU A 109 -11.41 9.06 -14.21
CA LEU A 109 -11.96 9.75 -13.05
C LEU A 109 -13.08 8.95 -12.39
N SER A 110 -13.83 8.17 -13.17
CA SER A 110 -15.01 7.44 -12.70
C SER A 110 -14.65 6.19 -11.87
N TYR A 111 -13.42 5.69 -11.99
CA TYR A 111 -12.90 4.52 -11.26
C TYR A 111 -12.29 4.87 -9.88
N LYS A 112 -12.36 6.12 -9.44
CA LYS A 112 -11.75 6.52 -8.16
C LYS A 112 -12.70 6.38 -6.97
N SER A 113 -12.27 5.58 -5.99
CA SER A 113 -12.86 5.45 -4.66
C SER A 113 -12.90 6.79 -3.91
N ILE A 114 -13.84 6.90 -2.98
CA ILE A 114 -13.95 8.02 -2.03
C ILE A 114 -12.65 8.08 -1.22
N GLY A 115 -11.82 9.09 -1.47
CA GLY A 115 -10.48 9.24 -0.88
C GLY A 115 -9.31 9.15 -1.86
N GLY A 116 -9.59 9.10 -3.18
CA GLY A 116 -8.57 9.18 -4.24
C GLY A 116 -7.75 10.48 -4.26
N PRO A 117 -6.86 10.63 -5.25
CA PRO A 117 -6.01 11.80 -5.45
C PRO A 117 -6.74 13.14 -5.29
N LYS A 118 -6.15 14.09 -4.55
CA LYS A 118 -6.68 15.45 -4.44
C LYS A 118 -6.48 16.26 -5.72
N HIS A 119 -5.37 16.01 -6.42
CA HIS A 119 -5.04 16.65 -7.70
C HIS A 119 -4.80 15.59 -8.77
N PRO A 120 -5.87 15.04 -9.35
CA PRO A 120 -5.75 13.94 -10.28
C PRO A 120 -4.90 14.33 -11.50
N LYS A 121 -3.84 13.57 -11.80
CA LYS A 121 -3.05 13.74 -13.02
C LYS A 121 -3.06 12.51 -13.91
N ILE A 122 -3.05 12.73 -15.21
CA ILE A 122 -2.62 11.74 -16.19
C ILE A 122 -1.16 12.02 -16.55
N ILE A 123 -0.37 10.96 -16.70
CA ILE A 123 1.02 11.04 -17.18
C ILE A 123 1.20 10.19 -18.43
N GLU A 124 2.24 10.47 -19.19
CA GLU A 124 2.63 9.63 -20.32
C GLU A 124 3.28 8.33 -19.82
N TRP A 125 3.09 7.23 -20.55
CA TRP A 125 3.74 5.95 -20.25
C TRP A 125 5.26 6.07 -20.21
N SER A 126 5.84 6.90 -21.08
CA SER A 126 7.28 7.16 -21.10
C SER A 126 7.78 7.80 -19.80
N GLU A 127 7.04 8.75 -19.23
CA GLU A 127 7.35 9.37 -17.94
C GLU A 127 7.32 8.33 -16.82
N LEU A 128 6.26 7.52 -16.77
CA LEU A 128 6.11 6.46 -15.78
C LEU A 128 7.25 5.44 -15.87
N ALA A 129 7.52 4.93 -17.07
CA ALA A 129 8.57 3.93 -17.31
C ALA A 129 9.95 4.47 -16.94
N GLU A 130 10.22 5.76 -17.20
CA GLU A 130 11.46 6.41 -16.77
C GLU A 130 11.56 6.49 -15.25
N GLN A 131 10.48 6.85 -14.56
CA GLN A 131 10.43 6.91 -13.09
C GLN A 131 10.70 5.54 -12.46
N LEU A 132 10.06 4.48 -12.97
CA LEU A 132 10.31 3.10 -12.54
C LEU A 132 11.77 2.66 -12.75
N ARG A 133 12.34 2.98 -13.92
CA ARG A 133 13.74 2.66 -14.23
C ARG A 133 14.72 3.38 -13.30
N LYS A 134 14.45 4.66 -12.99
CA LYS A 134 15.27 5.46 -12.06
C LYS A 134 15.21 4.92 -10.65
N ALA A 135 14.03 4.57 -10.14
CA ALA A 135 13.87 3.97 -8.82
C ALA A 135 14.73 2.70 -8.68
N LYS A 136 14.60 1.78 -9.64
CA LYS A 136 15.40 0.54 -9.67
C LYS A 136 16.91 0.78 -9.68
N SER A 137 17.38 1.84 -10.36
CA SER A 137 18.81 2.19 -10.41
C SER A 137 19.33 2.79 -9.11
N GLN A 138 18.47 3.43 -8.31
CA GLN A 138 18.84 4.02 -7.02
C GLN A 138 18.89 2.97 -5.89
N ASP A 139 18.07 1.93 -5.99
CA ASP A 139 18.06 0.80 -5.05
C ASP A 139 19.30 -0.09 -5.18
N GLU A 140 19.90 -0.18 -6.38
CA GLU A 140 21.20 -0.85 -6.59
C GLU A 140 22.39 -0.11 -5.93
N GLN A 141 22.24 1.17 -5.58
CA GLN A 141 23.27 1.99 -4.92
C GLN A 141 23.01 2.26 -3.44
N SER A 142 21.83 1.92 -2.92
CA SER A 142 21.42 2.26 -1.55
C SER A 142 21.07 1.01 -0.75
N SER A 143 22.09 0.32 -0.24
CA SER A 143 21.89 -0.58 0.90
C SER A 143 22.11 0.21 2.19
N PRO A 144 21.06 0.36 3.00
CA PRO A 144 21.19 -0.13 4.36
C PRO A 144 20.01 -1.04 4.71
N GLU A 145 20.36 -2.24 5.17
CA GLU A 145 19.56 -3.07 6.06
C GLU A 145 18.85 -2.19 7.10
N LYS A 146 17.53 -2.02 6.98
CA LYS A 146 16.74 -1.57 8.13
C LYS A 146 16.58 -2.75 9.07
N ALA A 147 17.51 -2.85 10.02
CA ALA A 147 17.24 -3.51 11.27
C ALA A 147 15.94 -2.91 11.85
N PHE A 148 14.94 -3.76 12.07
CA PHE A 148 13.73 -3.42 12.80
C PHE A 148 14.15 -2.82 14.16
N PRO A 149 13.80 -1.55 14.46
CA PRO A 149 13.90 -1.07 15.83
C PRO A 149 12.88 -1.84 16.66
N GLU A 150 13.30 -2.34 17.83
CA GLU A 150 12.40 -2.81 18.87
C GLU A 150 11.27 -1.80 19.08
N LYS A 151 10.05 -2.33 19.20
CA LYS A 151 8.77 -1.60 19.16
C LYS A 151 8.82 -0.30 19.99
N PRO A 152 8.57 0.89 19.40
CA PRO A 152 8.14 2.03 20.20
C PRO A 152 6.77 1.72 20.79
N VAL A 153 6.59 2.01 22.09
CA VAL A 153 5.31 1.78 22.79
C VAL A 153 4.21 2.60 22.10
N ASN A 154 3.27 1.93 21.43
CA ASN A 154 2.20 2.60 20.68
C ASN A 154 1.05 2.96 21.62
N CYS A 155 1.19 4.07 22.35
CA CYS A 155 0.16 4.53 23.29
C CYS A 155 -1.18 4.85 22.65
N ALA A 156 -1.20 5.18 21.35
CA ALA A 156 -2.46 5.36 20.63
C ALA A 156 -3.21 4.03 20.45
N ALA A 157 -2.49 2.91 20.28
CA ALA A 157 -3.11 1.58 20.25
C ALA A 157 -3.71 1.21 21.61
N GLU A 158 -3.03 1.51 22.72
CA GLU A 158 -3.56 1.31 24.07
C GLU A 158 -4.85 2.11 24.30
N GLY A 159 -4.86 3.38 23.88
CA GLY A 159 -6.06 4.22 23.89
C GLY A 159 -7.23 3.65 23.10
N SER A 160 -6.95 3.23 21.87
CA SER A 160 -7.97 2.66 20.98
C SER A 160 -8.53 1.35 21.53
N ASN A 161 -7.68 0.51 22.11
CA ASN A 161 -8.10 -0.76 22.72
C ASN A 161 -8.97 -0.52 23.95
N ALA A 162 -8.62 0.43 24.82
CA ALA A 162 -9.43 0.79 25.97
C ALA A 162 -10.80 1.36 25.57
N PHE A 163 -10.85 2.22 24.55
CA PHE A 163 -12.09 2.74 24.00
C PHE A 163 -13.01 1.62 23.47
N HIS A 164 -12.47 0.71 22.65
CA HIS A 164 -13.25 -0.40 22.10
C HIS A 164 -13.71 -1.40 23.15
N LYS A 165 -12.89 -1.67 24.17
CA LYS A 165 -13.29 -2.51 25.30
C LYS A 165 -14.46 -1.89 26.07
N CYS A 166 -14.44 -0.57 26.30
CA CYS A 166 -15.56 0.14 26.91
C CYS A 166 -16.85 0.06 26.07
N GLN A 167 -16.74 0.13 24.74
CA GLN A 167 -17.92 0.00 23.86
C GLN A 167 -18.59 -1.37 23.92
N GLN A 168 -17.90 -2.39 24.43
CA GLN A 168 -18.44 -3.74 24.62
C GLN A 168 -19.12 -3.91 25.99
N GLU A 169 -19.08 -2.91 26.88
CA GLU A 169 -19.77 -2.94 28.16
C GLU A 169 -21.28 -2.67 28.01
N PRO A 170 -22.12 -3.15 28.96
CA PRO A 170 -23.53 -2.80 28.98
C PRO A 170 -23.73 -1.29 29.21
N ASN A 171 -24.53 -0.65 28.36
CA ASN A 171 -24.78 0.80 28.34
C ASN A 171 -23.51 1.66 28.15
N PRO A 172 -22.79 1.51 27.03
CA PRO A 172 -21.64 2.34 26.75
C PRO A 172 -22.11 3.74 26.34
N SER A 173 -21.59 4.78 27.00
CA SER A 173 -21.68 6.14 26.47
C SER A 173 -20.37 6.50 25.78
N PHE A 174 -20.49 7.27 24.69
CA PHE A 174 -19.31 7.73 23.96
C PHE A 174 -18.34 8.49 24.88
N ASP A 175 -18.87 9.38 25.72
CA ASP A 175 -18.05 10.18 26.65
C ASP A 175 -17.27 9.32 27.64
N LYS A 176 -17.92 8.29 28.22
CA LYS A 176 -17.26 7.36 29.14
C LYS A 176 -16.14 6.60 28.44
N CYS A 177 -16.39 6.10 27.23
CA CYS A 177 -15.39 5.33 26.49
C CYS A 177 -14.25 6.21 25.98
N ASN A 178 -14.55 7.44 25.56
CA ASN A 178 -13.56 8.43 25.16
C ASN A 178 -12.62 8.79 26.32
N GLN A 179 -13.16 9.00 27.52
CA GLN A 179 -12.36 9.24 28.72
C GLN A 179 -11.44 8.05 29.06
N GLN A 180 -11.94 6.81 28.94
CA GLN A 180 -11.09 5.62 29.17
C GLN A 180 -9.98 5.48 28.12
N GLY A 181 -10.26 5.79 26.85
CA GLY A 181 -9.25 5.82 25.80
C GLY A 181 -8.17 6.88 26.05
N ILE A 182 -8.56 8.10 26.44
CA ILE A 182 -7.61 9.18 26.77
C ILE A 182 -6.74 8.79 27.97
N ALA A 183 -7.34 8.26 29.03
CA ALA A 183 -6.59 7.83 30.23
C ALA A 183 -5.57 6.72 29.91
N ALA A 184 -5.90 5.78 29.01
CA ALA A 184 -4.97 4.74 28.59
C ALA A 184 -3.80 5.30 27.75
N ILE A 185 -4.03 6.32 26.93
CA ILE A 185 -2.96 7.04 26.20
C ILE A 185 -2.04 7.75 27.20
N GLU A 186 -2.60 8.46 28.16
CA GLU A 186 -1.84 9.22 29.17
C GLU A 186 -1.01 8.29 30.07
N ASN A 187 -1.58 7.18 30.54
CA ASN A 187 -0.87 6.20 31.35
C ASN A 187 0.27 5.52 30.59
N CYS A 188 0.06 5.20 29.31
CA CYS A 188 1.11 4.65 28.48
C CYS A 188 2.26 5.64 28.23
N ARG A 189 1.96 6.94 28.11
CA ARG A 189 2.96 7.99 27.92
C ARG A 189 3.78 8.30 29.18
N GLN A 190 3.35 7.83 30.34
CA GLN A 190 4.02 8.02 31.63
C GLN A 190 4.89 6.81 32.03
N GLN A 191 4.92 5.75 31.22
CA GLN A 191 5.78 4.56 31.37
C GLN A 191 7.04 4.71 30.50
#